data_AF-K1PBK4-F1
#
_entry.id   AF-K1PBK4-F1
#
_cell.length_a   1.000
_cell.length_b   1.000
_cell.length_c   1.000
_cell.angle_alpha   90.00
_cell.angle_beta   90.00
_cell.angle_gamma   90.00
#
_symmetry.space_group_name_H-M   'P 1'
#
loop_
_entity.id
_entity.type
_entity.pdbx_description
1 polymer ?
#
loop_
_entity_poly.entity_id
_entity_poly.type
_entity_poly.pdbx_seq_one_letter_code
_entity_poly.pdbx_strand_id
1 'polypeptide(L)'
;MEAFPELADRAYEACRKDYCSTPIDSEATLCRHLEGFADLCAKRGKILYWRYRVPSCKKSLKCGKNKFYWWSAPACPNMCTDPNAEKTCGLPKTESCRCEHGFVLSGDTCVRQNDCGCSRGPNYYPLKSSYAKPDCSGTETCRKLPKQKQPKMVKGKKQRCHAEASCDVTHGVPECSCNIGFTGDGVKNCKPATSCSITENVKNCSATIELAGECFYKSKHTKACRYTALSVTDGKKHRAYVKFKGQGKSSSLSEGRTSLGCADFTFTGDRVFIEEIICDCPGH
;
A
#
# COMPACT_ATOMS: atom_id res chain seq x y z
N MET A 1 -0.98 -20.29 43.72
CA MET A 1 -1.57 -19.76 42.47
C MET A 1 -1.86 -18.30 42.74
N GLU A 2 -1.07 -17.38 42.19
CA GLU A 2 -1.37 -15.96 42.35
C GLU A 2 -2.62 -15.63 41.52
N ALA A 3 -3.70 -15.30 42.22
CA ALA A 3 -4.85 -14.67 41.60
C ALA A 3 -4.47 -13.24 41.23
N PHE A 4 -4.98 -12.73 40.11
CA PHE A 4 -4.81 -11.33 39.70
C PHE A 4 -6.13 -10.58 39.88
N PRO A 5 -6.56 -10.29 41.14
CA PRO A 5 -7.87 -9.71 41.41
C PRO A 5 -8.08 -8.38 40.69
N GLU A 6 -7.09 -7.49 40.70
CA GLU A 6 -7.18 -6.19 40.00
C GLU A 6 -7.34 -6.32 38.48
N LEU A 7 -6.88 -7.41 37.88
CA LEU A 7 -7.04 -7.67 36.44
C LEU A 7 -8.48 -8.12 36.14
N ALA A 8 -9.02 -9.00 36.98
CA ALA A 8 -10.39 -9.48 36.87
C ALA A 8 -11.39 -8.34 37.09
N ASP A 9 -11.18 -7.50 38.11
CA ASP A 9 -12.06 -6.37 38.42
C ASP A 9 -12.11 -5.35 37.26
N ARG A 10 -10.94 -4.99 36.71
CA ARG A 10 -10.88 -4.08 35.55
C ARG A 10 -11.57 -4.64 34.32
N ALA A 11 -11.36 -5.93 34.03
CA ALA A 11 -12.00 -6.58 32.88
C ALA A 11 -13.52 -6.67 33.07
N TYR A 12 -13.98 -6.97 34.29
CA TYR A 12 -15.40 -7.02 34.62
C TYR A 12 -16.07 -5.65 34.46
N GLU A 13 -15.47 -4.59 35.00
CA GLU A 13 -16.00 -3.22 34.92
C GLU A 13 -16.08 -2.70 33.49
N ALA A 14 -15.06 -2.96 32.67
CA ALA A 14 -15.07 -2.65 31.25
C ALA A 14 -16.18 -3.41 30.51
N CYS A 15 -16.30 -4.71 30.75
CA CYS A 15 -17.35 -5.54 30.17
C CYS A 15 -18.75 -5.03 30.55
N ARG A 16 -18.99 -4.73 31.83
CA ARG A 16 -20.28 -4.24 32.33
C ARG A 16 -20.67 -2.94 31.62
N LYS A 17 -19.75 -1.97 31.56
CA LYS A 17 -19.99 -0.67 30.94
C LYS A 17 -20.35 -0.81 29.45
N ASP A 18 -19.56 -1.57 28.71
CA ASP A 18 -19.78 -1.75 27.27
C ASP A 18 -21.05 -2.56 26.99
N TYR A 19 -21.29 -3.63 27.73
CA TYR A 19 -22.47 -4.47 27.61
C TYR A 19 -23.76 -3.68 27.83
N CYS A 20 -23.80 -2.84 28.87
CA CYS A 20 -24.94 -1.97 29.15
C CYS A 20 -25.12 -0.83 28.11
N SER A 21 -24.06 -0.45 27.41
CA SER A 21 -24.09 0.64 26.42
C SER A 21 -24.42 0.16 25.00
N THR A 22 -24.30 -1.15 24.72
CA THR A 22 -24.58 -1.74 23.39
C THR A 22 -25.71 -2.80 23.46
N PRO A 23 -27.00 -2.41 23.52
CA PRO A 23 -28.09 -3.37 23.71
C PRO A 23 -28.24 -4.37 22.56
N ILE A 24 -27.97 -3.93 21.32
CA ILE A 24 -28.16 -4.71 20.09
C ILE A 24 -27.10 -5.81 19.93
N ASP A 25 -25.87 -5.59 20.40
CA ASP A 25 -24.72 -6.48 20.23
C ASP A 25 -24.17 -7.03 21.56
N SER A 26 -25.00 -7.02 22.61
CA SER A 26 -24.60 -7.35 23.98
C SER A 26 -23.88 -8.71 24.09
N GLU A 27 -24.34 -9.74 23.38
CA GLU A 27 -23.70 -11.06 23.34
C GLU A 27 -22.31 -11.02 22.67
N ALA A 28 -22.18 -10.32 21.53
CA ALA A 28 -20.88 -10.18 20.85
C ALA A 28 -19.90 -9.35 21.68
N THR A 29 -20.38 -8.33 22.39
CA THR A 29 -19.60 -7.54 23.35
C THR A 29 -19.11 -8.40 24.50
N LEU A 30 -19.99 -9.20 25.12
CA LEU A 30 -19.60 -10.15 26.17
C LEU A 30 -18.48 -11.09 25.71
N CYS A 31 -18.64 -11.70 24.54
CA CYS A 31 -17.64 -12.65 24.02
C CYS A 31 -16.28 -12.00 23.74
N ARG A 32 -16.26 -10.77 23.21
CA ARG A 32 -15.00 -10.02 22.99
C ARG A 32 -14.28 -9.70 24.30
N HIS A 33 -15.02 -9.29 25.33
CA HIS A 33 -14.44 -9.01 26.66
C HIS A 33 -13.88 -10.28 27.31
N LEU A 34 -14.62 -11.39 27.26
CA LEU A 34 -14.15 -12.68 27.77
C LEU A 34 -12.91 -13.20 27.01
N GLU A 35 -12.88 -13.04 25.69
CA GLU A 35 -11.72 -13.38 24.86
C GLU A 35 -10.49 -12.55 25.25
N GLY A 36 -10.65 -11.24 25.39
CA GLY A 36 -9.57 -10.36 25.84
C GLY A 36 -9.04 -10.70 27.24
N PHE A 37 -9.93 -11.05 28.18
CA PHE A 37 -9.52 -11.50 29.51
C PHE A 37 -8.78 -12.84 29.45
N ALA A 38 -9.29 -13.80 28.67
CA ALA A 38 -8.63 -15.10 28.47
C ALA A 38 -7.23 -14.95 27.85
N ASP A 39 -7.05 -14.05 26.89
CA ASP A 39 -5.75 -13.74 26.28
C ASP A 39 -4.76 -13.15 27.30
N LEU A 40 -5.24 -12.26 28.19
CA LEU A 40 -4.40 -11.68 29.25
C LEU A 40 -3.93 -12.75 30.26
N CYS A 41 -4.78 -13.73 30.54
CA CYS A 41 -4.41 -14.90 31.33
C CYS A 41 -3.43 -15.81 30.57
N ALA A 42 -3.66 -16.08 29.28
CA ALA A 42 -2.82 -16.95 28.46
C ALA A 42 -1.39 -16.40 28.34
N LYS A 43 -1.23 -15.08 28.19
CA LYS A 43 0.06 -14.36 28.22
C LYS A 43 0.82 -14.54 29.54
N ARG A 44 0.12 -14.87 30.63
CA ARG A 44 0.70 -15.19 31.96
C ARG A 44 0.81 -16.71 32.20
N GLY A 45 0.71 -17.51 31.14
CA GLY A 45 0.78 -18.97 31.21
C GLY A 45 -0.46 -19.64 31.82
N LYS A 46 -1.60 -18.93 31.88
CA LYS A 46 -2.87 -19.45 32.41
C LYS A 46 -3.92 -19.52 31.31
N ILE A 47 -4.18 -20.72 30.80
CA ILE A 47 -5.21 -20.93 29.77
C ILE A 47 -6.56 -21.20 30.44
N LEU A 48 -7.58 -20.48 29.98
CA LEU A 48 -8.95 -20.63 30.46
C LEU A 48 -9.81 -21.35 29.41
N TYR A 49 -10.52 -22.41 29.81
CA TYR A 49 -11.50 -23.07 28.95
C TYR A 49 -12.86 -22.35 28.99
N TRP A 50 -12.86 -21.05 28.71
CA TRP A 50 -13.99 -20.16 29.00
C TRP A 50 -15.18 -20.35 28.04
N ARG A 51 -14.95 -20.60 26.74
CA ARG A 51 -16.04 -20.82 25.76
C ARG A 51 -16.91 -22.03 26.10
N TYR A 52 -16.40 -23.01 26.84
CA TYR A 52 -17.22 -24.12 27.34
C TYR A 52 -18.23 -23.67 28.41
N ARG A 53 -17.85 -22.69 29.23
CA ARG A 53 -18.69 -22.11 30.28
C ARG A 53 -19.72 -21.12 29.72
N VAL A 54 -19.52 -20.63 28.49
CA VAL A 54 -20.38 -19.62 27.85
C VAL A 54 -20.79 -20.12 26.44
N PRO A 55 -21.84 -20.97 26.33
CA PRO A 55 -22.21 -21.63 25.08
C PRO A 55 -22.54 -20.69 23.92
N SER A 56 -23.10 -19.51 24.21
CA SER A 56 -23.32 -18.40 23.28
C SER A 56 -22.04 -18.05 22.51
N CYS A 57 -20.96 -17.80 23.25
CA CYS A 57 -19.65 -17.46 22.71
C CYS A 57 -18.94 -18.62 21.99
N LYS A 58 -19.27 -19.87 22.32
CA LYS A 58 -18.79 -21.04 21.56
C LYS A 58 -19.52 -21.17 20.23
N LYS A 59 -20.84 -20.94 20.21
CA LYS A 59 -21.66 -21.06 19.00
C LYS A 59 -21.32 -19.99 17.97
N SER A 60 -20.98 -18.77 18.43
CA SER A 60 -20.58 -17.65 17.58
C SER A 60 -19.20 -17.84 16.93
N LEU A 61 -18.31 -18.62 17.54
CA LEU A 61 -16.99 -18.91 16.95
C LEU A 61 -17.12 -19.83 15.72
N LYS A 62 -16.67 -19.35 14.56
CA LYS A 62 -16.59 -20.11 13.31
C LYS A 62 -15.15 -20.17 12.83
N CYS A 63 -14.52 -21.33 12.93
CA CYS A 63 -13.11 -21.49 12.55
C CYS A 63 -12.84 -21.50 11.03
N GLY A 64 -13.87 -21.59 10.20
CA GLY A 64 -13.72 -21.70 8.74
C GLY A 64 -13.40 -23.13 8.29
N LYS A 65 -13.13 -23.29 6.99
CA LYS A 65 -12.99 -24.60 6.34
C LYS A 65 -11.68 -25.30 6.72
N ASN A 66 -11.74 -26.62 6.93
CA ASN A 66 -10.62 -27.50 7.32
C ASN A 66 -9.89 -27.03 8.59
N LYS A 67 -10.62 -26.37 9.49
CA LYS A 67 -10.12 -25.83 10.74
C LYS A 67 -11.04 -26.27 11.87
N PHE A 68 -10.45 -26.64 13.00
CA PHE A 68 -11.17 -26.97 14.21
C PHE A 68 -10.75 -26.03 15.35
N TYR A 69 -11.68 -25.79 16.27
CA TYR A 69 -11.42 -25.01 17.46
C TYR A 69 -10.64 -25.82 18.49
N TRP A 70 -9.59 -25.22 19.07
CA TRP A 70 -8.88 -25.81 20.21
C TRP A 70 -8.51 -24.74 21.24
N TRP A 71 -9.01 -24.92 22.45
CA TRP A 71 -8.79 -24.03 23.59
C TRP A 71 -7.36 -24.00 24.13
N SER A 72 -6.52 -24.97 23.77
CA SER A 72 -5.12 -25.08 24.21
C SER A 72 -4.23 -25.48 23.02
N ALA A 73 -4.35 -24.74 21.92
CA ALA A 73 -3.53 -24.93 20.75
C ALA A 73 -2.08 -24.47 20.99
N PRO A 74 -1.08 -25.11 20.37
CA PRO A 74 0.24 -24.50 20.23
C PRO A 74 0.12 -23.13 19.53
N ALA A 75 0.88 -22.13 19.98
CA ALA A 75 0.84 -20.80 19.37
C ALA A 75 1.46 -20.77 17.97
N CYS A 76 2.33 -21.72 17.64
CA CYS A 76 2.94 -21.88 16.33
C CYS A 76 2.11 -22.89 15.52
N PRO A 77 1.35 -22.49 14.49
CA PRO A 77 0.61 -23.43 13.65
C PRO A 77 1.55 -24.19 12.71
N ASN A 78 1.21 -25.42 12.33
CA ASN A 78 1.91 -26.08 11.21
C ASN A 78 1.60 -25.35 9.90
N MET A 79 2.65 -25.00 9.16
CA MET A 79 2.59 -24.18 7.95
C MET A 79 3.10 -24.96 6.74
N CYS A 80 2.78 -24.52 5.53
CA CYS A 80 3.37 -25.08 4.32
C CYS A 80 4.90 -24.99 4.29
N THR A 81 5.49 -23.95 4.90
CA THR A 81 6.93 -23.73 5.01
C THR A 81 7.58 -24.49 6.17
N ASP A 82 6.82 -24.79 7.23
CA ASP A 82 7.25 -25.60 8.36
C ASP A 82 6.09 -26.49 8.84
N PRO A 83 5.95 -27.70 8.27
CA PRO A 83 4.84 -28.60 8.58
C PRO A 83 4.86 -29.19 10.00
N ASN A 84 5.93 -28.96 10.77
CA ASN A 84 6.10 -29.51 12.13
C ASN A 84 6.34 -28.42 13.19
N ALA A 85 6.07 -27.15 12.88
CA ALA A 85 6.33 -25.99 13.73
C ALA A 85 5.77 -26.14 15.16
N GLU A 86 4.68 -26.88 15.33
CA GLU A 86 4.08 -27.09 16.64
C GLU A 86 4.94 -27.90 17.60
N LYS A 87 5.75 -28.85 17.08
CA LYS A 87 6.57 -29.74 17.92
C LYS A 87 7.71 -29.01 18.61
N THR A 88 8.22 -27.96 17.97
CA THR A 88 9.35 -27.15 18.43
C THR A 88 8.91 -25.80 18.99
N CYS A 89 7.60 -25.59 19.15
CA CYS A 89 7.04 -24.32 19.61
C CYS A 89 7.31 -24.11 21.11
N GLY A 90 8.18 -23.16 21.45
CA GLY A 90 8.46 -22.76 22.83
C GLY A 90 7.50 -21.70 23.41
N LEU A 91 6.53 -21.22 22.61
CA LEU A 91 5.60 -20.19 23.04
C LEU A 91 4.47 -20.76 23.91
N PRO A 92 3.92 -19.97 24.86
CA PRO A 92 2.74 -20.36 25.62
C PRO A 92 1.59 -20.75 24.70
N LYS A 93 0.89 -21.83 25.06
CA LYS A 93 -0.31 -22.27 24.33
C LYS A 93 -1.38 -21.17 24.37
N THR A 94 -2.22 -21.16 23.35
CA THR A 94 -3.28 -20.17 23.19
C THR A 94 -4.56 -20.86 22.73
N GLU A 95 -5.69 -20.20 22.95
CA GLU A 95 -6.92 -20.55 22.27
C GLU A 95 -6.81 -20.17 20.79
N SER A 96 -7.14 -21.08 19.88
CA SER A 96 -7.08 -20.78 18.44
C SER A 96 -7.92 -21.73 17.59
N CYS A 97 -8.19 -21.30 16.35
CA CYS A 97 -8.68 -22.14 15.28
C CYS A 97 -7.50 -22.74 14.50
N ARG A 98 -7.36 -24.06 14.56
CA ARG A 98 -6.21 -24.79 14.03
C ARG A 98 -6.60 -25.60 12.80
N CYS A 99 -5.67 -25.76 11.85
CA CYS A 99 -5.86 -26.69 10.73
C CYS A 99 -6.12 -28.12 11.22
N GLU A 100 -7.09 -28.79 10.62
CA GLU A 100 -7.39 -30.20 10.86
C GLU A 100 -6.19 -31.11 10.55
N HIS A 101 -6.20 -32.32 11.10
CA HIS A 101 -5.14 -33.28 10.87
C HIS A 101 -4.97 -33.57 9.36
N GLY A 102 -3.72 -33.52 8.88
CA GLY A 102 -3.39 -33.66 7.44
C GLY A 102 -3.46 -32.35 6.65
N PHE A 103 -3.85 -31.24 7.29
CA PHE A 103 -3.82 -29.90 6.71
C PHE A 103 -2.76 -29.02 7.38
N VAL A 104 -2.23 -28.08 6.61
CA VAL A 104 -1.27 -27.07 7.04
C VAL A 104 -1.72 -25.69 6.58
N LEU A 105 -1.24 -24.66 7.28
CA LEU A 105 -1.58 -23.27 6.98
C LEU A 105 -0.85 -22.78 5.72
N SER A 106 -1.61 -22.22 4.79
CA SER A 106 -1.14 -21.56 3.57
C SER A 106 -1.74 -20.16 3.50
N GLY A 107 -1.04 -19.19 4.08
CA GLY A 107 -1.60 -17.85 4.31
C GLY A 107 -2.65 -17.91 5.41
N ASP A 108 -3.91 -17.63 5.08
CA ASP A 108 -5.06 -17.65 5.99
C ASP A 108 -5.90 -18.93 5.87
N THR A 109 -5.60 -19.81 4.91
CA THR A 109 -6.38 -21.02 4.61
C THR A 109 -5.64 -22.31 4.99
N CYS A 110 -6.38 -23.36 5.33
CA CYS A 110 -5.83 -24.68 5.58
C CYS A 110 -5.95 -25.57 4.35
N VAL A 111 -4.80 -26.01 3.84
CA VAL A 111 -4.67 -26.84 2.62
C VAL A 111 -3.91 -28.12 2.95
N ARG A 112 -4.04 -29.15 2.11
CA ARG A 112 -3.19 -30.34 2.24
C ARG A 112 -1.76 -29.98 1.90
N GLN A 113 -0.79 -30.72 2.47
CA GLN A 113 0.63 -30.51 2.19
C GLN A 113 0.96 -30.52 0.67
N ASN A 114 0.29 -31.38 -0.10
CA ASN A 114 0.49 -31.49 -1.56
C ASN A 114 -0.13 -30.34 -2.37
N ASP A 115 -0.96 -29.52 -1.72
CA ASP A 115 -1.63 -28.34 -2.26
C ASP A 115 -1.00 -27.03 -1.75
N CYS A 116 0.14 -27.12 -1.07
CA CYS A 116 0.99 -25.98 -0.75
C CYS A 116 1.46 -25.27 -2.02
N GLY A 117 1.80 -23.99 -1.87
CA GLY A 117 2.22 -23.10 -2.94
C GLY A 117 3.72 -23.09 -3.19
N CYS A 118 4.24 -21.93 -3.58
CA CYS A 118 5.61 -21.72 -4.03
C CYS A 118 6.40 -21.01 -2.94
N SER A 119 7.63 -21.44 -2.69
CA SER A 119 8.57 -20.76 -1.80
C SER A 119 9.71 -20.14 -2.60
N ARG A 120 10.06 -18.87 -2.32
CA ARG A 120 11.20 -18.16 -2.93
C ARG A 120 11.98 -17.40 -1.85
N GLY A 121 13.10 -17.98 -1.42
CA GLY A 121 13.85 -17.46 -0.28
C GLY A 121 12.97 -17.45 0.98
N PRO A 122 12.84 -16.32 1.69
CA PRO A 122 12.00 -16.23 2.89
C PRO A 122 10.49 -16.12 2.58
N ASN A 123 10.12 -15.90 1.32
CA ASN A 123 8.74 -15.58 0.95
C ASN A 123 7.97 -16.83 0.50
N TYR A 124 6.72 -16.94 0.96
CA TYR A 124 5.77 -17.98 0.57
C TYR A 124 4.58 -17.39 -0.21
N TYR A 125 4.17 -18.11 -1.25
CA TYR A 125 3.13 -17.69 -2.19
C TYR A 125 2.11 -18.82 -2.33
N PRO A 126 0.87 -18.71 -1.84
CA PRO A 126 -0.15 -19.74 -1.95
C PRO A 126 -0.41 -20.19 -3.39
N LEU A 127 -0.86 -21.42 -3.58
CA LEU A 127 -1.11 -21.93 -4.92
C LEU A 127 -2.18 -21.09 -5.65
N LYS A 128 -1.97 -20.82 -6.94
CA LYS A 128 -2.81 -19.97 -7.83
C LYS A 128 -2.81 -18.48 -7.52
N SER A 129 -2.17 -18.04 -6.44
CA SER A 129 -2.06 -16.60 -6.13
C SER A 129 -1.10 -15.91 -7.09
N SER A 130 -1.40 -14.63 -7.39
CA SER A 130 -0.63 -13.79 -8.30
C SER A 130 -0.05 -12.60 -7.55
N TYR A 131 1.20 -12.27 -7.86
CA TYR A 131 1.96 -11.23 -7.21
C TYR A 131 2.55 -10.29 -8.24
N ALA A 132 2.34 -9.00 -8.05
CA ALA A 132 3.05 -8.00 -8.81
C ALA A 132 4.49 -7.89 -8.31
N LYS A 133 5.42 -7.74 -9.23
CA LYS A 133 6.83 -7.59 -8.88
C LYS A 133 7.10 -6.19 -8.36
N PRO A 134 7.97 -6.01 -7.36
CA PRO A 134 8.30 -4.70 -6.81
C PRO A 134 8.84 -3.69 -7.83
N ASP A 135 9.40 -4.16 -8.94
CA ASP A 135 9.95 -3.34 -10.03
C ASP A 135 8.91 -3.00 -11.11
N CYS A 136 7.63 -3.24 -10.84
CA CYS A 136 6.51 -3.11 -11.76
C CYS A 136 6.70 -3.85 -13.10
N SER A 137 7.63 -4.82 -13.20
CA SER A 137 7.94 -5.50 -14.46
C SER A 137 6.89 -6.52 -14.91
N GLY A 138 5.79 -6.61 -14.15
CA GLY A 138 4.65 -7.48 -14.40
C GLY A 138 4.28 -8.29 -13.18
N THR A 139 3.50 -9.35 -13.42
CA THR A 139 3.04 -10.27 -12.37
C THR A 139 3.71 -11.63 -12.51
N GLU A 140 3.72 -12.39 -11.42
CA GLU A 140 4.02 -13.82 -11.40
C GLU A 140 2.91 -14.55 -10.66
N THR A 141 2.57 -15.76 -11.10
CA THR A 141 1.55 -16.60 -10.47
C THR A 141 2.18 -17.91 -10.00
N CYS A 142 1.90 -18.31 -8.77
CA CYS A 142 2.30 -19.63 -8.31
C CYS A 142 1.42 -20.70 -8.94
N ARG A 143 1.99 -21.62 -9.73
CA ARG A 143 1.24 -22.68 -10.41
C ARG A 143 1.89 -24.05 -10.24
N LYS A 144 1.05 -25.07 -10.15
CA LYS A 144 1.47 -26.47 -10.24
C LYS A 144 1.51 -26.85 -11.71
N LEU A 145 2.71 -26.99 -12.26
CA LEU A 145 2.92 -27.30 -13.68
C LEU A 145 2.84 -28.82 -13.91
N PRO A 146 2.35 -29.27 -15.08
CA PRO A 146 2.41 -30.68 -15.45
C PRO A 146 3.84 -31.20 -15.38
N LYS A 147 4.02 -32.43 -14.86
CA LYS A 147 5.33 -33.10 -14.70
C LYS A 147 6.28 -32.46 -13.67
N GLN A 148 5.88 -31.42 -12.93
CA GLN A 148 6.66 -30.90 -11.81
C GLN A 148 6.13 -31.43 -10.47
N LYS A 149 7.06 -31.90 -9.62
CA LYS A 149 6.72 -32.36 -8.26
C LYS A 149 6.31 -31.21 -7.33
N GLN A 150 6.90 -30.03 -7.52
CA GLN A 150 6.64 -28.83 -6.71
C GLN A 150 6.08 -27.69 -7.57
N PRO A 151 5.21 -26.83 -7.01
CA PRO A 151 4.76 -25.61 -7.68
C PRO A 151 5.91 -24.65 -7.98
N LYS A 152 5.76 -23.85 -9.03
CA LYS A 152 6.75 -22.84 -9.43
C LYS A 152 6.08 -21.49 -9.70
N MET A 153 6.81 -20.42 -9.40
CA MET A 153 6.43 -19.07 -9.84
C MET A 153 6.56 -18.98 -11.37
N VAL A 154 5.44 -18.74 -12.03
CA VAL A 154 5.37 -18.59 -13.49
C VAL A 154 5.17 -17.12 -13.83
N LYS A 155 5.97 -16.60 -14.77
CA LYS A 155 5.85 -15.22 -15.24
C LYS A 155 4.49 -15.00 -15.91
N GLY A 156 3.79 -13.97 -15.45
CA GLY A 156 2.50 -13.52 -15.99
C GLY A 156 2.67 -12.46 -17.08
N LYS A 157 1.70 -11.55 -17.16
CA LYS A 157 1.75 -10.44 -18.12
C LYS A 157 2.93 -9.52 -17.76
N LYS A 158 3.81 -9.28 -18.74
CA LYS A 158 4.78 -8.20 -18.63
C LYS A 158 4.02 -6.88 -18.63
N GLN A 159 4.33 -6.05 -17.66
CA GLN A 159 3.86 -4.69 -17.58
C GLN A 159 5.08 -3.84 -17.21
N ARG A 160 5.11 -2.59 -17.65
CA ARG A 160 6.07 -1.60 -17.18
C ARG A 160 5.30 -0.31 -17.05
N CYS A 161 5.74 0.56 -16.13
CA CYS A 161 5.16 1.89 -16.04
C CYS A 161 5.42 2.66 -17.32
N HIS A 162 4.55 3.64 -17.59
CA HIS A 162 4.73 4.59 -18.68
C HIS A 162 6.09 5.32 -18.52
N ALA A 163 6.66 5.83 -19.62
CA ALA A 163 7.95 6.53 -19.57
C ALA A 163 7.95 7.75 -18.63
N GLU A 164 6.78 8.38 -18.48
CA GLU A 164 6.50 9.50 -17.56
C GLU A 164 5.82 9.04 -16.26
N ALA A 165 6.11 7.82 -15.81
CA ALA A 165 5.63 7.29 -14.54
C ALA A 165 6.76 6.62 -13.77
N SER A 166 6.62 6.61 -12.44
CA SER A 166 7.51 5.91 -11.51
C SER A 166 6.79 4.71 -10.92
N CYS A 167 7.56 3.68 -10.57
CA CYS A 167 7.08 2.51 -9.87
C CYS A 167 7.36 2.66 -8.39
N ASP A 168 6.31 2.74 -7.58
CA ASP A 168 6.42 2.86 -6.13
C ASP A 168 5.65 1.72 -5.45
N VAL A 169 6.12 1.29 -4.28
CA VAL A 169 5.46 0.22 -3.50
C VAL A 169 4.63 0.86 -2.39
N THR A 170 3.33 1.02 -2.64
CA THR A 170 2.39 1.60 -1.67
C THR A 170 1.65 0.47 -0.95
N HIS A 171 1.72 0.44 0.38
CA HIS A 171 1.13 -0.64 1.20
C HIS A 171 1.52 -2.06 0.77
N GLY A 172 2.74 -2.24 0.25
CA GLY A 172 3.24 -3.55 -0.22
C GLY A 172 2.75 -3.94 -1.62
N VAL A 173 2.00 -3.08 -2.31
CA VAL A 173 1.57 -3.28 -3.69
C VAL A 173 2.38 -2.35 -4.60
N PRO A 174 3.12 -2.89 -5.58
CA PRO A 174 3.81 -2.07 -6.57
C PRO A 174 2.78 -1.45 -7.52
N GLU A 175 2.79 -0.13 -7.61
CA GLU A 175 1.86 0.66 -8.38
C GLU A 175 2.65 1.66 -9.24
N CYS A 176 2.22 1.81 -10.49
CA CYS A 176 2.76 2.83 -11.36
C CYS A 176 1.99 4.12 -11.13
N SER A 177 2.70 5.17 -10.76
CA SER A 177 2.13 6.52 -10.61
C SER A 177 2.77 7.45 -11.62
N CYS A 178 1.94 8.22 -12.34
CA CYS A 178 2.46 9.23 -13.24
C CYS A 178 3.35 10.20 -12.46
N ASN A 179 4.48 10.58 -13.08
CA ASN A 179 5.38 11.56 -12.51
C ASN A 179 4.64 12.89 -12.35
N ILE A 180 5.13 13.72 -11.42
CA ILE A 180 4.56 15.04 -11.16
C ILE A 180 4.43 15.84 -12.47
N GLY A 181 3.25 16.39 -12.74
CA GLY A 181 2.92 17.10 -13.98
C GLY A 181 2.21 16.26 -15.03
N PHE A 182 2.03 14.97 -14.77
CA PHE A 182 1.27 14.08 -15.62
C PHE A 182 0.11 13.44 -14.85
N THR A 183 -1.02 13.25 -15.52
CA THR A 183 -2.19 12.54 -15.03
C THR A 183 -2.52 11.37 -15.94
N GLY A 184 -3.09 10.32 -15.35
CA GLY A 184 -3.53 9.13 -16.06
C GLY A 184 -3.36 7.87 -15.22
N ASP A 185 -3.17 6.72 -15.88
CA ASP A 185 -3.19 5.40 -15.26
C ASP A 185 -1.80 4.88 -14.82
N GLY A 186 -0.73 5.66 -15.06
CA GLY A 186 0.65 5.28 -14.71
C GLY A 186 1.27 4.19 -15.59
N VAL A 187 0.47 3.45 -16.37
CA VAL A 187 0.91 2.23 -17.08
C VAL A 187 0.99 2.46 -18.58
N LYS A 188 -0.06 3.01 -19.18
CA LYS A 188 -0.15 3.28 -20.63
C LYS A 188 -0.38 4.75 -20.92
N ASN A 189 -1.01 5.47 -20.00
CA ASN A 189 -1.43 6.84 -20.18
C ASN A 189 -0.87 7.67 -19.04
N CYS A 190 0.17 8.45 -19.31
CA CYS A 190 0.48 9.63 -18.53
C CYS A 190 0.52 10.80 -19.51
N LYS A 191 -0.48 11.66 -19.41
CA LYS A 191 -0.62 12.87 -20.21
C LYS A 191 -0.34 14.08 -19.31
N PRO A 192 0.17 15.20 -19.85
CA PRO A 192 0.28 16.43 -19.09
C PRO A 192 -1.02 16.75 -18.34
N ALA A 193 -0.93 17.13 -17.05
CA ALA A 193 -2.09 17.51 -16.25
C ALA A 193 -2.83 18.68 -16.92
N THR A 194 -4.16 18.56 -17.09
CA THR A 194 -4.99 19.51 -17.86
C THR A 194 -5.89 20.40 -17.00
N SER A 195 -5.72 20.46 -15.68
CA SER A 195 -6.36 21.49 -14.81
C SER A 195 -5.72 22.88 -15.00
N CYS A 196 -5.08 23.09 -16.15
CA CYS A 196 -4.24 24.20 -16.47
C CYS A 196 -4.96 25.14 -17.44
N SER A 197 -5.09 26.41 -17.07
CA SER A 197 -5.40 27.48 -18.02
C SER A 197 -4.10 28.10 -18.50
N ILE A 198 -3.84 28.03 -19.81
CA ILE A 198 -2.65 28.65 -20.43
C ILE A 198 -3.11 29.83 -21.27
N THR A 199 -2.62 31.01 -20.94
CA THR A 199 -2.77 32.22 -21.76
C THR A 199 -1.41 32.59 -22.33
N GLU A 200 -1.37 32.91 -23.62
CA GLU A 200 -0.13 33.26 -24.31
C GLU A 200 -0.31 34.58 -25.06
N ASN A 201 0.64 35.50 -24.89
CA ASN A 201 0.67 36.77 -25.58
C ASN A 201 2.06 36.98 -26.20
N VAL A 202 2.10 37.20 -27.52
CA VAL A 202 3.36 37.45 -28.24
C VAL A 202 3.35 38.87 -28.77
N LYS A 203 4.28 39.71 -28.29
CA LYS A 203 4.45 41.10 -28.71
C LYS A 203 5.93 41.48 -28.72
N ASN A 204 6.34 42.29 -29.70
CA ASN A 204 7.69 42.85 -29.80
C ASN A 204 8.80 41.82 -29.54
N CYS A 205 8.73 40.65 -30.18
CA CYS A 205 9.71 39.56 -30.06
C CYS A 205 9.87 38.96 -28.66
N SER A 206 8.86 39.13 -27.81
CA SER A 206 8.73 38.48 -26.51
C SER A 206 7.43 37.70 -26.46
N ALA A 207 7.47 36.51 -25.87
CA ALA A 207 6.29 35.73 -25.52
C ALA A 207 6.11 35.75 -24.01
N THR A 208 4.93 36.14 -23.55
CA THR A 208 4.50 36.04 -22.16
C THR A 208 3.49 34.90 -22.05
N ILE A 209 3.81 33.89 -21.25
CA ILE A 209 2.95 32.74 -20.99
C ILE A 209 2.50 32.78 -19.53
N GLU A 210 1.20 32.77 -19.30
CA GLU A 210 0.59 32.61 -17.98
C GLU A 210 0.08 31.17 -17.85
N LEU A 211 0.58 30.47 -16.84
CA LEU A 211 0.13 29.16 -16.40
C LEU A 211 -0.68 29.34 -15.12
N ALA A 212 -1.96 28.98 -15.14
CA ALA A 212 -2.81 29.01 -13.95
C ALA A 212 -3.32 27.59 -13.60
N GLY A 213 -3.08 27.17 -12.36
CA GLY A 213 -3.41 25.81 -11.90
C GLY A 213 -2.25 24.83 -12.12
N GLU A 214 -2.56 23.55 -12.31
CA GLU A 214 -1.53 22.51 -12.41
C GLU A 214 -1.11 22.31 -13.85
N CYS A 215 -0.06 23.03 -14.23
CA CYS A 215 0.38 23.17 -15.60
C CYS A 215 1.67 22.42 -15.85
N PHE A 216 1.72 21.62 -16.92
CA PHE A 216 2.97 21.22 -17.54
C PHE A 216 3.13 21.94 -18.89
N TYR A 217 4.09 22.86 -18.95
CA TYR A 217 4.40 23.64 -20.13
C TYR A 217 5.77 23.27 -20.68
N LYS A 218 5.86 23.14 -22.01
CA LYS A 218 7.11 22.92 -22.71
C LYS A 218 7.34 24.11 -23.64
N SER A 219 8.50 24.77 -23.49
CA SER A 219 8.88 25.92 -24.30
C SER A 219 8.78 25.61 -25.80
N LYS A 220 8.19 26.55 -26.55
CA LYS A 220 8.00 26.46 -28.01
C LYS A 220 8.71 27.58 -28.78
N HIS A 221 8.98 28.72 -28.15
CA HIS A 221 9.48 29.92 -28.84
C HIS A 221 10.99 30.06 -28.87
N THR A 222 11.71 29.30 -28.03
CA THR A 222 13.18 29.39 -27.97
C THR A 222 13.83 28.06 -28.36
N LYS A 223 14.36 27.99 -29.60
CA LYS A 223 15.13 26.81 -30.05
C LYS A 223 16.45 26.67 -29.29
N ALA A 224 17.03 27.79 -28.87
CA ALA A 224 18.26 27.87 -28.08
C ALA A 224 18.08 27.31 -26.66
N CYS A 225 16.85 27.26 -26.15
CA CYS A 225 16.63 27.08 -24.73
C CYS A 225 15.38 26.23 -24.46
N ARG A 226 15.52 24.95 -24.75
CA ARG A 226 14.45 23.99 -24.51
C ARG A 226 14.34 23.72 -23.01
N TYR A 227 13.23 24.12 -22.40
CA TYR A 227 12.90 23.76 -21.03
C TYR A 227 11.44 23.31 -20.90
N THR A 228 11.14 22.72 -19.74
CA THR A 228 9.79 22.40 -19.29
C THR A 228 9.54 23.09 -17.95
N ALA A 229 8.42 23.79 -17.83
CA ALA A 229 7.92 24.36 -16.59
C ALA A 229 6.77 23.49 -16.07
N LEU A 230 6.73 23.30 -14.76
CA LEU A 230 5.75 22.49 -14.05
C LEU A 230 5.21 23.27 -12.87
N SER A 231 3.91 23.53 -12.86
CA SER A 231 3.15 24.07 -11.73
C SER A 231 2.26 22.98 -11.18
N VAL A 232 2.25 22.76 -9.87
CA VAL A 232 1.51 21.65 -9.24
C VAL A 232 1.11 22.02 -7.81
N THR A 233 0.02 21.45 -7.33
CA THR A 233 -0.37 21.56 -5.92
C THR A 233 0.07 20.30 -5.16
N ASP A 234 1.00 20.46 -4.22
CA ASP A 234 1.43 19.39 -3.30
C ASP A 234 0.76 19.61 -1.94
N GLY A 235 -0.32 18.86 -1.69
CA GLY A 235 -1.16 19.00 -0.51
C GLY A 235 -1.91 20.32 -0.49
N LYS A 236 -1.49 21.26 0.39
CA LYS A 236 -2.04 22.63 0.48
C LYS A 236 -1.14 23.70 -0.13
N LYS A 237 0.02 23.32 -0.66
CA LYS A 237 1.02 24.27 -1.16
C LYS A 237 1.17 24.14 -2.68
N HIS A 238 0.98 25.24 -3.39
CA HIS A 238 1.31 25.29 -4.80
C HIS A 238 2.82 25.46 -4.97
N ARG A 239 3.40 24.80 -5.97
CA ARG A 239 4.84 24.82 -6.24
C ARG A 239 5.08 24.85 -7.74
N ALA A 240 6.13 25.55 -8.14
CA ALA A 240 6.56 25.60 -9.52
C ALA A 240 8.01 25.12 -9.66
N TYR A 241 8.30 24.43 -10.76
CA TYR A 241 9.60 23.87 -11.09
C TYR A 241 9.92 24.10 -12.56
N VAL A 242 11.20 24.27 -12.88
CA VAL A 242 11.68 24.35 -14.25
C VAL A 242 12.82 23.38 -14.48
N LYS A 243 12.88 22.77 -15.67
CA LYS A 243 13.96 21.86 -16.08
C LYS A 243 14.41 22.19 -17.50
N PHE A 244 15.69 22.52 -17.65
CA PHE A 244 16.30 22.73 -18.97
C PHE A 244 16.74 21.39 -19.58
N LYS A 245 16.59 21.27 -20.90
CA LYS A 245 17.01 20.09 -21.66
C LYS A 245 18.54 19.94 -21.56
N GLY A 246 19.00 18.75 -21.18
CA GLY A 246 20.41 18.46 -20.94
C GLY A 246 20.83 18.60 -19.47
N GLN A 247 20.00 19.18 -18.61
CA GLN A 247 20.20 19.16 -17.16
C GLN A 247 19.49 17.96 -16.52
N GLY A 248 20.19 17.27 -15.63
CA GLY A 248 19.68 16.08 -14.94
C GLY A 248 18.64 16.38 -13.85
N LYS A 249 18.63 17.60 -13.29
CA LYS A 249 17.77 18.01 -12.17
C LYS A 249 16.87 19.18 -12.55
N SER A 250 15.69 19.25 -11.93
CA SER A 250 14.81 20.42 -11.97
C SER A 250 15.20 21.43 -10.88
N SER A 251 14.94 22.71 -11.15
CA SER A 251 15.08 23.81 -10.19
C SER A 251 13.70 24.21 -9.69
N SER A 252 13.52 24.31 -8.37
CA SER A 252 12.29 24.87 -7.78
C SER A 252 12.29 26.39 -7.94
N LEU A 253 11.15 26.95 -8.30
CA LEU A 253 10.93 28.39 -8.33
C LEU A 253 10.42 28.86 -6.97
N SER A 254 11.12 29.81 -6.37
CA SER A 254 10.63 30.53 -5.20
C SER A 254 9.57 31.55 -5.62
N GLU A 255 8.68 31.91 -4.69
CA GLU A 255 7.71 32.98 -4.91
C GLU A 255 8.43 34.29 -5.26
N GLY A 256 7.92 35.00 -6.27
CA GLY A 256 8.60 36.13 -6.89
C GLY A 256 9.29 35.77 -8.23
N ARG A 257 10.18 36.66 -8.69
CA ARG A 257 10.86 36.54 -9.98
C ARG A 257 12.16 35.75 -9.86
N THR A 258 12.37 34.81 -10.77
CA THR A 258 13.57 33.98 -10.91
C THR A 258 14.01 33.99 -12.36
N SER A 259 15.21 34.50 -12.63
CA SER A 259 15.82 34.50 -13.96
C SER A 259 16.69 33.25 -14.13
N LEU A 260 16.36 32.38 -15.08
CA LEU A 260 17.10 31.14 -15.32
C LEU A 260 17.41 30.95 -16.81
N GLY A 261 18.69 31.02 -17.15
CA GLY A 261 19.15 30.85 -18.52
C GLY A 261 18.62 31.95 -19.44
N CYS A 262 17.65 31.60 -20.28
CA CYS A 262 17.11 32.41 -21.37
C CYS A 262 15.67 32.90 -21.16
N ALA A 263 15.06 32.55 -20.02
CA ALA A 263 13.67 32.84 -19.72
C ALA A 263 13.56 33.31 -18.27
N ASP A 264 12.63 34.23 -18.06
CA ASP A 264 12.28 34.73 -16.73
C ASP A 264 11.00 34.07 -16.26
N PHE A 265 11.00 33.62 -15.01
CA PHE A 265 9.87 32.96 -14.38
C PHE A 265 9.41 33.77 -13.18
N THR A 266 8.14 34.10 -13.10
CA THR A 266 7.55 34.73 -11.91
C THR A 266 6.48 33.81 -11.34
N PHE A 267 6.70 33.33 -10.11
CA PHE A 267 5.78 32.44 -9.41
C PHE A 267 5.00 33.20 -8.34
N THR A 268 3.67 33.13 -8.36
CA THR A 268 2.79 33.81 -7.39
C THR A 268 1.50 33.03 -7.18
N GLY A 269 1.19 32.67 -5.93
CA GLY A 269 0.00 31.88 -5.61
C GLY A 269 -0.06 30.55 -6.40
N ASP A 270 -1.05 30.41 -7.27
CA ASP A 270 -1.27 29.27 -8.17
C ASP A 270 -0.90 29.55 -9.64
N ARG A 271 -0.14 30.63 -9.88
CA ARG A 271 0.21 31.11 -11.22
C ARG A 271 1.70 31.17 -11.44
N VAL A 272 2.12 30.80 -12.65
CA VAL A 272 3.48 30.97 -13.16
C VAL A 272 3.44 31.81 -14.42
N PHE A 273 4.09 32.95 -14.40
CA PHE A 273 4.32 33.78 -15.57
C PHE A 273 5.70 33.50 -16.12
N ILE A 274 5.80 33.37 -17.44
CA ILE A 274 7.02 33.03 -18.16
C ILE A 274 7.21 34.09 -19.23
N GLU A 275 8.39 34.71 -19.24
CA GLU A 275 8.81 35.62 -20.31
C GLU A 275 9.93 34.98 -21.12
N GLU A 276 9.68 34.75 -22.40
CA GLU A 276 10.64 34.20 -23.36
C GLU A 276 11.02 35.25 -24.40
N ILE A 277 12.32 35.38 -24.68
CA ILE A 277 12.81 36.20 -25.79
C ILE A 277 12.85 35.33 -27.06
N ILE A 278 12.15 35.75 -28.10
CA ILE A 278 12.05 35.03 -29.37
C ILE A 278 13.25 35.41 -30.25
N CYS A 279 14.23 34.51 -30.38
CA CYS A 279 15.49 34.78 -31.09
C CYS A 279 15.36 34.84 -32.63
N ASP A 280 14.29 34.29 -33.24
CA ASP A 280 14.11 34.20 -34.70
C ASP A 280 13.24 35.35 -35.28
N CYS A 281 13.23 36.53 -34.65
CA CYS A 281 12.36 37.65 -35.02
C CYS A 281 12.93 38.45 -36.23
N PRO A 282 12.14 38.73 -37.28
CA PRO A 282 12.64 39.48 -38.44
C PRO A 282 12.95 40.93 -38.07
N GLY A 283 14.24 41.32 -38.19
CA GLY A 283 14.71 42.69 -37.92
C GLY A 283 15.90 42.79 -36.96
N HIS A 284 16.44 41.67 -36.46
CA HIS A 284 17.67 41.60 -35.68
C HIS A 284 18.63 40.54 -36.21
#